data_AF-A0A9J7KGA8-F1
#
_entry.id   AF-A0A9J7KGA8-F1
#
_cell.length_a   1.000
_cell.length_b   1.000
_cell.length_c   1.000
_cell.angle_alpha   90.00
_cell.angle_beta   90.00
_cell.angle_gamma   90.00
#
_symmetry.space_group_name_H-M   'P 1'
#
loop_
_entity.id
_entity.type
_entity.pdbx_description
1 polymer ?
#
loop_
_entity_poly.entity_id
_entity_poly.type
_entity_poly.pdbx_seq_one_letter_code
_entity_poly.pdbx_strand_id
1 'polypeptide(L)'
;MERASSAIHGPFYITTLLEPKHPDIKESNGQICGGGVSLYYSHALQLLFFSYTQGKNFISPLKKIVTELSPVFPVTLRSSNGAGKGTSPSLCQWSEVLNHPGLICCLTQTAGTPVVIMVKPDSILIQEIKTVPAKSKIQDMVAIRHTSASSDNQRTTLILLCEDGSLKIYMANVDSTSYWMQSAFQSVSVCGGVRPVSQRKPPKTGTFKLNKKALFDFQCCVPYPY
;
A
#
# COMPACT_ATOMS: atom_id res chain seq x y z
N MET A 1 46.89 -15.32 14.98
CA MET A 1 46.23 -14.04 14.67
C MET A 1 44.74 -14.33 14.53
N GLU A 2 43.99 -14.20 15.61
CA GLU A 2 42.58 -14.54 15.68
C GLU A 2 41.78 -13.33 15.15
N ARG A 3 41.14 -13.47 13.99
CA ARG A 3 40.27 -12.43 13.43
C ARG A 3 39.01 -12.35 14.30
N ALA A 4 39.01 -11.48 15.30
CA ALA A 4 37.84 -11.18 16.08
C ALA A 4 36.72 -10.63 15.18
N SER A 5 35.57 -11.30 15.18
CA SER A 5 34.35 -10.87 14.49
C SER A 5 33.95 -9.47 14.98
N SER A 6 33.83 -8.49 14.07
CA SER A 6 33.39 -7.11 14.40
C SER A 6 31.88 -6.99 14.60
N ALA A 7 31.22 -8.07 15.00
CA ALA A 7 29.77 -8.10 15.15
C ALA A 7 29.37 -7.49 16.50
N ILE A 8 29.04 -6.20 16.48
CA ILE A 8 28.72 -5.39 17.67
C ILE A 8 27.39 -5.83 18.33
N HIS A 9 26.53 -6.57 17.62
CA HIS A 9 25.17 -6.92 18.05
C HIS A 9 24.86 -8.42 18.06
N GLY A 10 25.87 -9.30 18.06
CA GLY A 10 25.67 -10.76 18.13
C GLY A 10 26.30 -11.51 16.95
N PRO A 11 25.82 -12.72 16.59
CA PRO A 11 26.48 -13.59 15.59
C PRO A 11 26.28 -13.17 14.12
N PHE A 12 25.59 -12.07 13.85
CA PHE A 12 25.27 -11.60 12.49
C PHE A 12 25.84 -10.21 12.21
N TYR A 13 26.23 -10.01 10.96
CA TYR A 13 26.67 -8.71 10.44
C TYR A 13 25.44 -7.88 10.07
N ILE A 14 25.22 -6.79 10.81
CA ILE A 14 24.20 -5.80 10.46
C ILE A 14 24.82 -4.85 9.43
N THR A 15 24.30 -4.84 8.21
CA THR A 15 24.78 -3.97 7.12
C THR A 15 24.12 -2.60 7.13
N THR A 16 22.86 -2.53 7.54
CA THR A 16 22.11 -1.28 7.66
C THR A 16 21.06 -1.43 8.73
N LEU A 17 20.99 -0.42 9.61
CA LEU A 17 19.91 -0.25 10.55
C LEU A 17 18.99 0.85 10.03
N LEU A 18 17.71 0.53 9.86
CA LEU A 18 16.68 1.47 9.43
C LEU A 18 15.88 1.92 10.65
N GLU A 19 16.04 3.17 11.05
CA GLU A 19 15.36 3.73 12.23
C GLU A 19 14.20 4.66 11.80
N PRO A 20 12.94 4.22 11.95
CA PRO A 20 11.77 5.06 11.64
C PRO A 20 11.55 6.13 12.71
N LYS A 21 11.55 7.40 12.29
CA LYS A 21 11.30 8.54 13.18
C LYS A 21 9.85 8.98 13.10
N HIS A 22 9.05 8.61 14.10
CA HIS A 22 7.67 9.07 14.25
C HIS A 22 7.25 9.13 15.74
N PRO A 23 6.51 10.17 16.20
CA PRO A 23 6.14 10.34 17.61
C PRO A 23 5.32 9.17 18.21
N ASP A 24 4.58 8.45 17.37
CA ASP A 24 3.80 7.27 17.79
C ASP A 24 4.62 5.98 17.89
N ILE A 25 5.87 5.99 17.39
CA ILE A 25 6.79 4.87 17.53
C ILE A 25 7.51 5.06 18.86
N LYS A 26 7.10 4.27 19.85
CA LYS A 26 7.63 4.35 21.21
C LYS A 26 8.11 2.98 21.66
N GLU A 27 9.17 3.01 22.44
CA GLU A 27 9.68 1.85 23.14
C GLU A 27 9.01 1.76 24.52
N SER A 28 8.56 0.56 24.87
CA SER A 28 8.03 0.24 26.19
C SER A 28 8.57 -1.13 26.60
N ASN A 29 9.18 -1.23 27.78
CA ASN A 29 9.76 -2.48 28.30
C ASN A 29 10.76 -3.16 27.33
N GLY A 30 11.60 -2.37 26.65
CA GLY A 30 12.58 -2.91 25.69
C GLY A 30 11.99 -3.37 24.35
N GLN A 31 10.71 -3.07 24.08
CA GLN A 31 10.02 -3.42 22.85
C GLN A 31 9.44 -2.18 22.16
N ILE A 32 9.76 -2.02 20.88
CA ILE A 32 9.16 -0.99 20.02
C ILE A 32 7.74 -1.44 19.65
N CYS A 33 6.74 -0.64 20.02
CA CYS A 33 5.33 -0.84 19.67
C CYS A 33 4.81 -2.28 19.93
N GLY A 34 5.22 -2.91 21.03
CA GLY A 34 4.80 -4.25 21.43
C GLY A 34 5.53 -5.41 20.76
N GLY A 35 6.60 -5.12 20.00
CA GLY A 35 7.42 -6.12 19.34
C GLY A 35 6.76 -6.73 18.09
N GLY A 36 7.57 -7.30 17.20
CA GLY A 36 7.11 -7.85 15.92
C GLY A 36 6.72 -6.76 14.92
N VAL A 37 7.19 -6.92 13.69
CA VAL A 37 6.90 -6.00 12.58
C VAL A 37 6.65 -6.80 11.31
N SER A 38 5.60 -6.48 10.59
CA SER A 38 5.44 -6.90 9.20
C SER A 38 5.99 -5.81 8.29
N LEU A 39 6.71 -6.20 7.24
CA LEU A 39 7.39 -5.29 6.33
C LEU A 39 7.03 -5.64 4.89
N TYR A 40 6.87 -4.62 4.05
CA TYR A 40 6.74 -4.79 2.62
C TYR A 40 7.34 -3.59 1.89
N TYR A 41 8.23 -3.87 0.96
CA TYR A 41 8.82 -2.84 0.12
C TYR A 41 8.23 -2.92 -1.28
N SER A 42 7.49 -1.88 -1.69
CA SER A 42 7.05 -1.73 -3.07
C SER A 42 8.18 -1.12 -3.88
N HIS A 43 8.77 -1.91 -4.78
CA HIS A 43 9.76 -1.42 -5.73
C HIS A 43 9.16 -0.40 -6.69
N ALA A 44 7.92 -0.59 -7.15
CA ALA A 44 7.28 0.31 -8.10
C ALA A 44 7.07 1.72 -7.53
N LEU A 45 6.67 1.81 -6.25
CA LEU A 45 6.42 3.09 -5.59
C LEU A 45 7.62 3.61 -4.80
N GLN A 46 8.67 2.79 -4.61
CA GLN A 46 9.79 3.08 -3.71
C GLN A 46 9.30 3.41 -2.29
N LEU A 47 8.33 2.63 -1.78
CA LEU A 47 7.70 2.81 -0.47
C LEU A 47 7.91 1.57 0.40
N LEU A 48 8.26 1.79 1.66
CA LEU A 48 8.26 0.78 2.72
C LEU A 48 6.96 0.90 3.53
N PHE A 49 6.19 -0.18 3.52
CA PHE A 49 5.02 -0.39 4.35
C PHE A 49 5.47 -1.21 5.56
N PHE A 50 5.05 -0.80 6.75
CA PHE A 50 5.37 -1.54 7.95
C PHE A 50 4.27 -1.44 9.00
N SER A 51 4.03 -2.53 9.69
CA SER A 51 2.98 -2.62 10.70
C SER A 51 3.49 -3.35 11.93
N TYR A 52 3.36 -2.70 13.08
CA TYR A 52 3.63 -3.30 14.38
C TYR A 52 2.40 -4.04 14.92
N THR A 53 2.64 -5.03 15.78
CA THR A 53 1.59 -5.87 16.39
C THR A 53 0.53 -5.08 17.17
N GLN A 54 0.89 -3.92 17.74
CA GLN A 54 -0.07 -3.02 18.42
C GLN A 54 -0.91 -2.15 17.47
N GLY A 55 -0.91 -2.43 16.16
CA GLY A 55 -1.78 -1.71 15.23
C GLY A 55 -1.25 -0.36 14.77
N LYS A 56 0.05 -0.13 14.96
CA LYS A 56 0.76 1.04 14.44
C LYS A 56 1.24 0.72 13.03
N ASN A 57 0.47 1.13 12.05
CA ASN A 57 0.75 0.92 10.63
C ASN A 57 1.31 2.20 10.02
N PHE A 58 2.35 2.07 9.19
CA PHE A 58 3.04 3.19 8.60
C PHE A 58 3.48 2.91 7.17
N ILE A 59 3.69 4.00 6.43
CA ILE A 59 4.32 4.03 5.12
C ILE A 59 5.43 5.06 5.15
N SER A 60 6.59 4.74 4.60
CA SER A 60 7.71 5.67 4.44
C SER A 60 8.33 5.51 3.05
N PRO A 61 8.68 6.60 2.35
CA PRO A 61 9.51 6.52 1.17
C PRO A 61 10.86 5.88 1.48
N LEU A 62 11.35 5.03 0.57
CA LEU A 62 12.65 4.38 0.64
C LEU A 62 13.22 4.24 -0.78
N LYS A 63 13.82 5.34 -1.29
CA LYS A 63 14.40 5.42 -2.65
C LYS A 63 15.82 4.87 -2.74
N LYS A 64 16.55 4.91 -1.62
CA LYS A 64 17.93 4.43 -1.47
C LYS A 64 18.06 3.82 -0.08
N ILE A 65 19.04 2.93 0.11
CA ILE A 65 19.39 2.43 1.43
C ILE A 65 19.89 3.63 2.25
N VAL A 66 19.15 3.96 3.29
CA VAL A 66 19.42 5.04 4.24
C VAL A 66 19.47 4.46 5.64
N THR A 67 20.00 5.20 6.61
CA THR A 67 19.96 4.82 8.02
C THR A 67 18.70 5.30 8.72
N GLU A 68 18.13 6.43 8.29
CA GLU A 68 16.95 7.04 8.89
C GLU A 68 15.75 7.02 7.95
N LEU A 69 14.62 6.52 8.44
CA LEU A 69 13.34 6.54 7.72
C LEU A 69 12.54 7.77 8.15
N SER A 70 12.54 8.78 7.27
CA SER A 70 11.74 9.99 7.41
C SER A 70 11.47 10.58 6.02
N PRO A 71 10.26 11.07 5.72
CA PRO A 71 9.09 11.12 6.59
C PRO A 71 8.33 9.79 6.71
N VAL A 72 7.76 9.51 7.90
CA VAL A 72 6.92 8.35 8.19
C VAL A 72 5.46 8.78 8.31
N PHE A 73 4.56 8.10 7.61
CA PHE A 73 3.14 8.45 7.54
C PHE A 73 2.27 7.34 8.15
N PRO A 74 1.35 7.67 9.08
CA PRO A 74 0.47 6.67 9.67
C PRO A 74 -0.60 6.21 8.69
N VAL A 75 -0.92 4.92 8.74
CA VAL A 75 -2.01 4.27 8.02
C VAL A 75 -3.09 3.87 9.04
N THR A 76 -4.23 4.54 9.02
CA THR A 76 -5.30 4.30 10.00
C THR A 76 -6.46 3.55 9.37
N LEU A 77 -6.77 2.38 9.93
CA LEU A 77 -7.97 1.61 9.62
C LEU A 77 -9.09 2.10 10.55
N ARG A 78 -10.24 2.48 9.98
CA ARG A 78 -11.39 2.94 10.76
C ARG A 78 -12.05 1.72 11.41
N SER A 79 -11.94 1.62 12.74
CA SER A 79 -12.75 0.64 13.49
C SER A 79 -14.24 0.91 13.24
N SER A 80 -14.97 -0.09 12.75
CA SER A 80 -16.39 0.07 12.39
C SER A 80 -17.33 0.20 13.59
N ASN A 81 -16.82 0.06 14.82
CA ASN A 81 -17.62 0.15 16.04
C ASN A 81 -17.25 1.44 16.77
N GLY A 82 -18.19 2.40 16.80
CA GLY A 82 -18.04 3.73 17.40
C GLY A 82 -17.89 3.77 18.93
N ALA A 83 -16.98 2.97 19.49
CA ALA A 83 -16.69 2.91 20.91
C ALA A 83 -15.18 2.85 21.15
N GLY A 84 -14.63 3.92 21.72
CA GLY A 84 -13.36 3.91 22.45
C GLY A 84 -12.08 4.04 21.61
N LYS A 85 -11.00 4.39 22.31
CA LYS A 85 -9.60 4.45 21.84
C LYS A 85 -9.07 3.06 21.43
N GLY A 86 -9.76 2.36 20.53
CA GLY A 86 -9.31 1.09 19.99
C GLY A 86 -8.12 1.29 19.05
N THR A 87 -7.05 0.54 19.26
CA THR A 87 -5.92 0.46 18.34
C THR A 87 -6.40 -0.10 17.00
N SER A 88 -5.98 0.49 15.87
CA SER A 88 -6.23 -0.10 14.55
C SER A 88 -5.70 -1.54 14.51
N PRO A 89 -6.26 -2.47 13.72
CA PRO A 89 -5.64 -3.77 13.56
C PRO A 89 -4.27 -3.63 12.89
N SER A 90 -3.33 -4.50 13.27
CA SER A 90 -2.06 -4.65 12.56
C SER A 90 -2.29 -5.32 11.20
N LEU A 91 -1.47 -4.97 10.23
CA LEU A 91 -1.51 -5.49 8.86
C LEU A 91 -0.37 -6.48 8.63
N CYS A 92 -0.61 -7.50 7.81
CA CYS A 92 0.38 -8.50 7.40
C CYS A 92 0.06 -9.05 6.00
N GLN A 93 0.89 -9.98 5.51
CA GLN A 93 0.69 -10.64 4.20
C GLN A 93 0.46 -9.65 3.06
N TRP A 94 1.36 -8.67 2.98
CA TRP A 94 1.33 -7.64 1.95
C TRP A 94 1.63 -8.22 0.57
N SER A 95 0.90 -7.74 -0.44
CA SER A 95 1.14 -8.06 -1.84
C SER A 95 0.76 -6.87 -2.72
N GLU A 96 1.49 -6.66 -3.81
CA GLU A 96 1.16 -5.65 -4.82
C GLU A 96 0.48 -6.32 -6.01
N VAL A 97 -0.51 -5.64 -6.59
CA VAL A 97 -1.22 -6.15 -7.76
C VAL A 97 -0.40 -5.91 -9.01
N LEU A 98 0.02 -6.99 -9.67
CA LEU A 98 0.77 -6.92 -10.92
C LEU A 98 0.02 -6.12 -11.98
N ASN A 99 0.75 -5.26 -12.68
CA ASN A 99 0.23 -4.36 -13.71
C ASN A 99 -0.87 -3.40 -13.24
N HIS A 100 -0.99 -3.18 -11.93
CA HIS A 100 -1.91 -2.20 -11.35
C HIS A 100 -1.19 -1.37 -10.26
N PRO A 101 -0.29 -0.45 -10.66
CA PRO A 101 0.54 0.31 -9.73
C PRO A 101 -0.29 1.02 -8.67
N GLY A 102 0.25 1.11 -7.46
CA GLY A 102 -0.43 1.79 -6.35
C GLY A 102 -1.49 0.94 -5.65
N LEU A 103 -1.85 -0.24 -6.14
CA LEU A 103 -2.82 -1.11 -5.49
C LEU A 103 -2.11 -2.23 -4.71
N ILE A 104 -2.18 -2.15 -3.39
CA ILE A 104 -1.58 -3.07 -2.44
C ILE A 104 -2.70 -3.80 -1.70
N CYS A 105 -2.56 -5.11 -1.52
CA CYS A 105 -3.44 -5.93 -0.71
C CYS A 105 -2.69 -6.38 0.55
N CYS A 106 -3.40 -6.53 1.66
CA CYS A 106 -2.88 -7.11 2.90
C CYS A 106 -4.04 -7.68 3.72
N LEU A 107 -3.72 -8.45 4.77
CA LEU A 107 -4.72 -8.93 5.74
C LEU A 107 -4.52 -8.22 7.08
N THR A 108 -5.59 -8.09 7.85
CA THR A 108 -5.46 -7.80 9.28
C THR A 108 -4.92 -9.03 10.02
N GLN A 109 -3.92 -8.85 10.88
CA GLN A 109 -3.18 -9.97 11.48
C GLN A 109 -4.06 -10.88 12.35
N THR A 110 -4.93 -10.30 13.17
CA THR A 110 -5.75 -11.08 14.13
C THR A 110 -7.01 -11.65 13.48
N ALA A 111 -7.68 -10.87 12.63
CA ALA A 111 -8.98 -11.25 12.08
C ALA A 111 -8.91 -11.83 10.66
N GLY A 112 -7.75 -11.76 9.98
CA GLY A 112 -7.60 -12.20 8.59
C GLY A 112 -8.48 -11.42 7.62
N THR A 113 -8.90 -10.19 7.99
CA THR A 113 -9.80 -9.39 7.16
C THR A 113 -9.00 -8.80 5.99
N PRO A 114 -9.42 -9.01 4.73
CA PRO A 114 -8.73 -8.43 3.58
C PRO A 114 -8.84 -6.91 3.57
N VAL A 115 -7.72 -6.26 3.31
CA VAL A 115 -7.58 -4.82 3.17
C VAL A 115 -6.96 -4.53 1.82
N VAL A 116 -7.60 -3.63 1.08
CA VAL A 116 -7.10 -3.10 -0.19
C VAL A 116 -6.71 -1.64 0.01
N ILE A 117 -5.50 -1.29 -0.38
CA ILE A 117 -4.90 0.04 -0.25
C ILE A 117 -4.58 0.56 -1.64
N MET A 118 -5.15 1.71 -2.00
CA MET A 118 -4.80 2.45 -3.21
C MET A 118 -3.97 3.68 -2.83
N VAL A 119 -2.68 3.63 -3.11
CA VAL A 119 -1.74 4.74 -2.89
C VAL A 119 -1.81 5.69 -4.09
N LYS A 120 -2.05 6.96 -3.82
CA LYS A 120 -1.94 8.07 -4.77
C LYS A 120 -0.92 9.08 -4.22
N PRO A 121 -0.37 9.98 -5.05
CA PRO A 121 0.57 10.99 -4.59
C PRO A 121 0.05 11.82 -3.41
N ASP A 122 -1.22 12.23 -3.45
CA ASP A 122 -1.79 13.13 -2.44
C ASP A 122 -2.62 12.43 -1.35
N SER A 123 -2.86 11.13 -1.49
CA SER A 123 -3.83 10.44 -0.65
C SER A 123 -3.68 8.93 -0.71
N ILE A 124 -4.03 8.26 0.38
CA ILE A 124 -4.17 6.81 0.41
C ILE A 124 -5.65 6.49 0.62
N LEU A 125 -6.21 5.64 -0.23
CA LEU A 125 -7.55 5.08 -0.03
C LEU A 125 -7.40 3.68 0.56
N ILE A 126 -8.22 3.36 1.55
CA ILE A 126 -8.17 2.07 2.26
C ILE A 126 -9.58 1.51 2.30
N GLN A 127 -9.71 0.24 1.96
CA GLN A 127 -10.98 -0.48 1.98
C GLN A 127 -10.81 -1.84 2.64
N GLU A 128 -11.57 -2.07 3.72
CA GLU A 128 -11.75 -3.41 4.30
C GLU A 128 -12.84 -4.16 3.52
N ILE A 129 -12.53 -5.38 3.07
CA ILE A 129 -13.47 -6.23 2.36
C ILE A 129 -14.25 -7.06 3.38
N LYS A 130 -15.51 -6.68 3.59
CA LYS A 130 -16.44 -7.46 4.42
C LYS A 130 -16.99 -8.63 3.61
N THR A 131 -16.68 -9.84 4.04
CA THR A 131 -17.24 -11.05 3.42
C THR A 131 -18.63 -11.36 3.99
N VAL A 132 -19.51 -11.93 3.16
CA VAL A 132 -20.82 -12.43 3.58
C VAL A 132 -20.87 -13.92 3.27
N PRO A 133 -21.21 -14.80 4.23
CA PRO A 133 -21.42 -14.52 5.65
C PRO A 133 -20.12 -14.04 6.35
N ALA A 134 -20.27 -13.19 7.36
CA ALA A 134 -19.16 -12.49 8.03
C ALA A 134 -18.19 -13.38 8.82
N LYS A 135 -18.45 -14.69 8.91
CA LYS A 135 -17.65 -15.66 9.67
C LYS A 135 -16.65 -16.45 8.82
N SER A 136 -16.68 -16.33 7.49
CA SER A 136 -15.71 -17.05 6.65
C SER A 136 -14.31 -16.47 6.85
N LYS A 137 -13.46 -17.20 7.56
CA LYS A 137 -12.02 -16.90 7.68
C LYS A 137 -11.35 -17.01 6.32
N ILE A 138 -10.41 -16.12 6.05
CA ILE A 138 -9.66 -16.10 4.80
C ILE A 138 -8.42 -16.97 4.97
N GLN A 139 -8.32 -18.00 4.13
CA GLN A 139 -7.15 -18.86 4.02
C GLN A 139 -6.11 -18.23 3.09
N ASP A 140 -6.56 -17.69 1.95
CA ASP A 140 -5.68 -17.08 0.97
C ASP A 140 -6.38 -15.95 0.19
N MET A 141 -5.59 -15.04 -0.37
CA MET A 141 -6.04 -13.88 -1.12
C MET A 141 -5.10 -13.60 -2.28
N VAL A 142 -5.66 -13.54 -3.49
CA VAL A 142 -4.92 -13.18 -4.71
C VAL A 142 -5.66 -12.09 -5.46
N ALA A 143 -4.94 -11.06 -5.88
CA ALA A 143 -5.46 -10.04 -6.77
C ALA A 143 -4.82 -10.16 -8.15
N ILE A 144 -5.64 -10.27 -9.19
CA ILE A 144 -5.20 -10.41 -10.58
C ILE A 144 -5.79 -9.32 -11.46
N ARG A 145 -4.97 -8.78 -12.36
CA ARG A 145 -5.41 -7.90 -13.44
C ARG A 145 -5.44 -8.67 -14.76
N HIS A 146 -6.55 -8.59 -15.48
CA HIS A 146 -6.79 -9.35 -16.71
C HIS A 146 -7.63 -8.55 -17.71
N THR A 147 -7.50 -8.88 -19.00
CA THR A 147 -8.36 -8.40 -20.09
C THR A 147 -9.77 -8.92 -19.91
N SER A 148 -10.77 -8.04 -19.99
CA SER A 148 -12.17 -8.47 -20.01
C SER A 148 -12.53 -9.08 -21.37
N ALA A 149 -13.25 -10.20 -21.38
CA ALA A 149 -13.58 -10.91 -22.62
C ALA A 149 -14.43 -10.09 -23.62
N SER A 150 -15.16 -9.08 -23.14
CA SER A 150 -16.11 -8.29 -23.94
C SER A 150 -15.60 -6.89 -24.30
N SER A 151 -14.41 -6.50 -23.84
CA SER A 151 -13.84 -5.16 -24.09
C SER A 151 -12.34 -5.22 -23.87
N ASP A 152 -11.55 -4.46 -24.64
CA ASP A 152 -10.10 -4.30 -24.43
C ASP A 152 -9.73 -3.56 -23.12
N ASN A 153 -10.71 -3.41 -22.22
CA ASN A 153 -10.53 -2.87 -20.88
C ASN A 153 -9.97 -3.96 -19.95
N GLN A 154 -8.90 -3.60 -19.28
CA GLN A 154 -8.31 -4.39 -18.21
C GLN A 154 -9.09 -4.18 -16.91
N ARG A 155 -9.29 -5.26 -16.16
CA ARG A 155 -10.01 -5.28 -14.89
C ARG A 155 -9.16 -5.95 -13.82
N THR A 156 -9.25 -5.44 -12.60
CA THR A 156 -8.61 -6.06 -11.43
C THR A 156 -9.64 -6.76 -10.59
N THR A 157 -9.41 -8.04 -10.31
CA THR A 157 -10.27 -8.89 -9.49
C THR A 157 -9.50 -9.42 -8.31
N LEU A 158 -10.09 -9.31 -7.13
CA LEU A 158 -9.65 -9.92 -5.90
C LEU A 158 -10.38 -11.25 -5.70
N ILE A 159 -9.63 -12.33 -5.54
CA ILE A 159 -10.11 -13.68 -5.29
C ILE A 159 -9.73 -14.03 -3.86
N LEU A 160 -10.71 -14.41 -3.05
CA LEU A 160 -10.53 -14.89 -1.69
C LEU A 160 -10.83 -16.38 -1.63
N LEU A 161 -9.92 -17.15 -1.04
CA LEU A 161 -10.14 -18.52 -0.61
C LEU A 161 -10.48 -18.51 0.88
N CYS A 162 -11.66 -18.99 1.23
CA CYS A 162 -12.08 -19.14 2.62
C CYS A 162 -11.70 -20.53 3.16
N GLU A 163 -11.50 -20.67 4.47
CA GLU A 163 -11.17 -21.96 5.12
C GLU A 163 -12.24 -23.05 4.93
N ASP A 164 -13.48 -22.65 4.63
CA ASP A 164 -14.59 -23.55 4.29
C ASP A 164 -14.54 -24.06 2.83
N GLY A 165 -13.49 -23.71 2.08
CA GLY A 165 -13.31 -24.03 0.67
C GLY A 165 -14.09 -23.14 -0.29
N SER A 166 -14.85 -22.16 0.20
CA SER A 166 -15.57 -21.24 -0.67
C SER A 166 -14.64 -20.23 -1.34
N LEU A 167 -14.95 -19.88 -2.59
CA LEU A 167 -14.27 -18.81 -3.33
C LEU A 167 -15.18 -17.59 -3.41
N LYS A 168 -14.63 -16.41 -3.09
CA LYS A 168 -15.33 -15.13 -3.23
C LYS A 168 -14.55 -14.22 -4.17
N ILE A 169 -15.25 -13.63 -5.14
CA ILE A 169 -14.64 -12.85 -6.21
C ILE A 169 -15.18 -11.41 -6.13
N TYR A 170 -14.28 -10.44 -5.99
CA TYR A 170 -14.61 -9.02 -5.92
C TYR A 170 -13.91 -8.27 -7.05
N MET A 171 -14.64 -7.36 -7.69
CA MET A 171 -14.09 -6.51 -8.74
C MET A 171 -13.64 -5.18 -8.15
N ALA A 172 -12.45 -4.72 -8.49
CA ALA A 172 -11.99 -3.40 -8.11
C ALA A 172 -12.87 -2.32 -8.76
N ASN A 173 -13.21 -1.29 -7.99
CA ASN A 173 -13.90 -0.14 -8.53
C ASN A 173 -12.91 0.72 -9.32
N VAL A 174 -13.08 0.73 -10.64
CA VAL A 174 -12.22 1.46 -11.57
C VAL A 174 -12.13 2.94 -11.21
N ASP A 175 -13.21 3.60 -10.82
CA ASP A 175 -13.17 5.04 -10.50
C ASP A 175 -12.30 5.35 -9.28
N SER A 176 -12.27 4.42 -8.31
CA SER A 176 -11.48 4.57 -7.08
C SER A 176 -10.02 4.21 -7.28
N THR A 177 -9.74 3.18 -8.08
CA THR A 177 -8.41 2.54 -8.18
C THR A 177 -7.66 2.87 -9.48
N SER A 178 -8.27 3.56 -10.45
CA SER A 178 -7.65 3.81 -11.78
C SER A 178 -6.66 4.97 -11.84
N TYR A 179 -6.28 5.61 -10.72
CA TYR A 179 -5.44 6.82 -10.75
C TYR A 179 -4.18 6.63 -11.62
N TRP A 180 -3.38 5.60 -11.35
CA TRP A 180 -2.17 5.30 -12.13
C TRP A 180 -2.44 4.71 -13.50
N MET A 181 -3.68 4.31 -13.79
CA MET A 181 -4.09 3.74 -15.07
C MET A 181 -4.54 4.80 -16.08
N GLN A 182 -4.65 6.06 -15.64
CA GLN A 182 -5.03 7.17 -16.51
C GLN A 182 -4.03 7.34 -17.66
N SER A 183 -4.53 7.75 -18.83
CA SER A 183 -3.71 7.95 -20.04
C SER A 183 -2.54 8.92 -19.84
N ALA A 184 -2.62 9.83 -18.85
CA ALA A 184 -1.54 10.74 -18.49
C ALA A 184 -0.26 10.02 -18.00
N PHE A 185 -0.37 8.79 -17.51
CA PHE A 185 0.73 7.98 -17.00
C PHE A 185 1.12 6.83 -17.95
N GLN A 186 0.36 6.61 -19.02
CA GLN A 186 0.70 5.60 -20.02
C GLN A 186 1.73 6.18 -20.98
N SER A 187 2.78 5.41 -21.25
CA SER A 187 3.76 5.79 -22.26
C SER A 187 3.06 5.96 -23.60
N VAL A 188 3.21 7.14 -24.21
CA VAL A 188 2.71 7.36 -25.57
C VAL A 188 3.58 6.51 -26.48
N SER A 189 3.04 5.42 -27.02
CA SER A 189 3.73 4.69 -28.07
C SER A 189 3.88 5.64 -29.26
N VAL A 190 5.11 6.07 -29.55
CA VAL A 190 5.43 6.82 -30.76
C VAL A 190 5.40 5.84 -31.93
N CYS A 191 4.21 5.44 -32.34
CA CYS A 191 3.99 4.75 -33.59
C CYS A 191 2.52 4.90 -34.01
N GLY A 192 2.27 5.81 -34.95
CA GLY A 192 1.05 5.80 -35.76
C GLY A 192 0.22 7.09 -35.79
N GLY A 193 0.56 7.97 -36.74
CA GLY A 193 -0.41 8.85 -37.41
C GLY A 193 -0.89 10.09 -36.65
N VAL A 194 -0.43 11.27 -37.12
CA VAL A 194 -0.97 12.59 -36.75
C VAL A 194 -2.50 12.60 -36.95
N ARG A 195 -3.27 12.76 -35.87
CA ARG A 195 -4.69 13.15 -35.95
C ARG A 195 -4.87 14.54 -35.30
N PRO A 196 -5.68 15.43 -35.89
CA PRO A 196 -5.71 16.82 -35.49
C PRO A 196 -6.42 17.05 -34.15
N VAL A 197 -5.85 17.95 -33.37
CA VAL A 197 -6.30 18.40 -32.05
C VAL A 197 -7.64 19.13 -32.16
N SER A 198 -8.67 18.63 -31.47
CA SER A 198 -9.86 19.43 -31.13
C SER A 198 -9.73 19.91 -29.69
N GLN A 199 -9.57 21.22 -29.53
CA GLN A 199 -9.39 21.89 -28.24
C GLN A 199 -10.68 21.82 -27.40
N ARG A 200 -10.63 21.22 -26.20
CA ARG A 200 -11.68 21.36 -25.18
C ARG A 200 -11.21 22.28 -24.05
N LYS A 201 -12.08 23.24 -23.70
CA LYS A 201 -11.88 24.32 -22.72
C LYS A 201 -11.72 23.79 -21.28
N PRO A 202 -10.96 24.49 -20.41
CA PRO A 202 -10.73 24.08 -19.03
C PRO A 202 -11.99 24.24 -18.16
N PRO A 203 -12.28 23.31 -17.23
CA PRO A 203 -13.34 23.48 -16.24
C PRO A 203 -12.92 24.44 -15.12
N LYS A 204 -13.92 25.17 -14.60
CA LYS A 204 -13.81 26.27 -13.64
C LYS A 204 -13.35 25.80 -12.25
N THR A 205 -12.48 26.59 -11.64
CA THR A 205 -11.94 26.45 -10.28
C THR A 205 -13.06 26.54 -9.23
N GLY A 206 -13.36 25.43 -8.55
CA GLY A 206 -14.22 25.39 -7.38
C GLY A 206 -13.38 25.30 -6.10
N THR A 207 -13.50 26.30 -5.23
CA THR A 207 -12.79 26.37 -3.95
C THR A 207 -13.36 25.34 -2.97
N PHE A 208 -12.61 24.27 -2.71
CA PHE A 208 -12.92 23.32 -1.63
C PHE A 208 -11.94 23.48 -0.47
N LYS A 209 -12.50 23.58 0.75
CA LYS A 209 -11.81 23.92 1.98
C LYS A 209 -10.73 22.90 2.34
N LEU A 210 -9.53 23.43 2.57
CA LEU A 210 -8.31 22.75 2.95
C LEU A 210 -8.42 22.23 4.40
N ASN A 211 -8.44 20.92 4.58
CA ASN A 211 -7.97 20.30 5.83
C ASN A 211 -6.55 19.83 5.60
N LYS A 212 -5.63 20.31 6.46
CA LYS A 212 -4.17 20.29 6.34
C LYS A 212 -3.63 19.05 5.62
N LYS A 213 -3.31 19.23 4.33
CA LYS A 213 -2.58 18.26 3.50
C LYS A 213 -1.10 18.39 3.82
N ALA A 214 -0.44 17.28 4.16
CA ALA A 214 0.99 17.16 3.91
C ALA A 214 1.15 17.21 2.38
N LEU A 215 1.75 18.29 1.88
CA LEU A 215 2.05 18.45 0.47
C LEU A 215 3.16 17.45 0.14
N PHE A 216 2.84 16.40 -0.61
CA PHE A 216 3.86 15.50 -1.13
C PHE A 216 4.31 16.00 -2.49
N ASP A 217 5.58 16.37 -2.59
CA ASP A 217 6.21 16.57 -3.88
C ASP A 217 6.71 15.21 -4.41
N PHE A 218 5.90 14.55 -5.24
CA PHE A 218 6.23 13.32 -5.95
C PHE A 218 6.82 13.58 -7.34
N GLN A 219 7.45 14.74 -7.56
CA GLN A 219 8.23 14.94 -8.78
C GLN A 219 9.33 13.85 -8.84
N CYS A 220 9.31 13.04 -9.90
CA CYS A 220 10.28 11.98 -10.25
C CYS A 220 10.04 10.54 -9.75
N CYS A 221 8.82 10.00 -9.82
CA CYS A 221 8.62 8.56 -9.93
C CYS A 221 7.78 8.24 -11.17
N VAL A 222 8.42 8.29 -12.36
CA VAL A 222 7.89 7.59 -13.52
C VAL A 222 8.18 6.10 -13.28
N PRO A 223 7.18 5.19 -13.31
CA PRO A 223 7.44 3.77 -13.19
C PRO A 223 8.45 3.36 -14.28
N TYR A 224 9.54 2.72 -13.88
CA TYR A 224 10.49 2.13 -14.83
C TYR A 224 9.75 1.06 -15.63
N PRO A 225 9.73 1.15 -16.98
CA PRO A 225 9.26 0.04 -17.78
C PRO A 225 10.26 -1.12 -17.64
N TYR A 226 9.76 -2.29 -17.27
CA TYR A 226 10.43 -3.56 -17.55
C TYR A 226 10.11 -3.99 -18.97
#